data_AF-A0AA87W892-F1
#
_entry.id   AF-A0AA87W892-F1
#
_cell.length_a   1.000
_cell.length_b   1.000
_cell.length_c   1.000
_cell.angle_alpha   90.00
_cell.angle_beta   90.00
_cell.angle_gamma   90.00
#
_symmetry.space_group_name_H-M   'P 1'
#
loop_
_entity.id
_entity.type
_entity.pdbx_description
1 polymer ?
#
loop_
_entity_poly.entity_id
_entity_poly.type
_entity_poly.pdbx_seq_one_letter_code
_entity_poly.pdbx_strand_id
1 'polypeptide(L)'
;MRSVHGDWQIRCDTPPGAQTEQCALIQSVVAEDRSNAGLTVIVLKTADQKSRLMRVVAPLGVLLPSGLGLKLDNQDVGRAGFVRCLPNGCVAEVVMDDKLLGQLRSAKTATFIIFETPEEGIGFPLSLNGLGEGYDKLP
;
A
#
# COMPACT_ATOMS: atom_id res chain seq x y z
N MET A 1 2.63 5.73 -17.13
CA MET A 1 1.32 5.89 -16.45
C MET A 1 0.25 5.48 -17.45
N ARG A 2 -0.62 4.51 -17.12
CA ARG A 2 -1.57 3.89 -18.06
C ARG A 2 -3.00 4.41 -17.91
N SER A 3 -3.50 4.58 -16.67
CA SER A 3 -4.81 5.18 -16.40
C SER A 3 -4.92 5.70 -14.96
N VAL A 4 -5.96 6.48 -14.67
CA VAL A 4 -6.28 7.06 -13.34
C VAL A 4 -7.71 6.72 -12.98
N HIS A 5 -7.93 6.35 -11.72
CA HIS A 5 -9.23 5.99 -11.15
C HIS A 5 -9.32 6.65 -9.77
N GLY A 6 -10.08 7.74 -9.67
CA GLY A 6 -10.08 8.59 -8.47
C GLY A 6 -8.66 9.03 -8.10
N ASP A 7 -8.22 8.67 -6.89
CA ASP A 7 -6.89 9.03 -6.37
C ASP A 7 -5.82 7.99 -6.71
N TRP A 8 -6.18 6.91 -7.41
CA TRP A 8 -5.28 5.81 -7.76
C TRP A 8 -4.83 5.86 -9.21
N GLN A 9 -3.60 5.40 -9.45
CA GLN A 9 -2.99 5.39 -10.78
C GLN A 9 -2.55 3.98 -11.15
N ILE A 10 -2.91 3.51 -12.34
CA ILE A 10 -2.34 2.30 -12.91
C ILE A 10 -1.02 2.65 -13.60
N ARG A 11 0.06 2.02 -13.16
CA ARG A 11 1.38 2.10 -13.79
C ARG A 11 1.81 0.70 -14.19
N CYS A 12 2.34 0.59 -15.40
CA CYS A 12 2.83 -0.66 -15.93
C CYS A 12 4.28 -0.51 -16.32
N ASP A 13 5.05 -1.58 -16.11
CA ASP A 13 6.45 -1.67 -16.44
C ASP A 13 6.77 -3.12 -16.84
N THR A 14 7.89 -3.32 -17.52
CA THR A 14 8.38 -4.65 -17.89
C THR A 14 9.69 -4.90 -17.16
N PRO A 15 9.66 -5.50 -15.96
CA PRO A 15 10.87 -5.76 -15.19
C PRO A 15 11.87 -6.62 -15.97
N PRO A 16 13.18 -6.48 -15.72
CA PRO A 16 14.18 -7.35 -16.33
C PRO A 16 13.86 -8.84 -16.07
N GLY A 17 13.77 -9.62 -17.15
CA GLY A 17 13.44 -11.04 -17.09
C GLY A 17 11.94 -11.38 -17.06
N ALA A 18 11.05 -10.39 -17.02
CA ALA A 18 9.61 -10.62 -17.19
C ALA A 18 9.27 -10.86 -18.67
N GLN A 19 8.46 -11.90 -18.94
CA GLN A 19 7.97 -12.18 -20.29
C GLN A 19 6.80 -11.28 -20.70
N THR A 20 6.13 -10.67 -19.72
CA THR A 20 4.95 -9.82 -19.91
C THR A 20 5.04 -8.56 -19.07
N GLU A 21 4.41 -7.50 -19.57
CA GLU A 21 4.20 -6.26 -18.82
C GLU A 21 3.49 -6.55 -17.48
N GLN A 22 3.96 -5.94 -16.41
CA GLN A 22 3.37 -6.02 -15.07
C GLN A 22 2.78 -4.67 -14.71
N CYS A 23 1.49 -4.66 -14.35
CA CYS A 23 0.79 -3.45 -13.94
C CYS A 23 0.53 -3.44 -12.43
N ALA A 24 0.59 -2.26 -11.84
CA ALA A 24 0.30 -2.00 -10.45
C ALA A 24 -0.64 -0.82 -10.31
N LEU A 25 -1.51 -0.88 -9.31
CA LEU A 25 -2.35 0.24 -8.90
C LEU A 25 -1.65 0.94 -7.73
N ILE A 26 -1.36 2.23 -7.87
CA ILE A 26 -0.46 2.97 -7.00
C ILE A 26 -1.13 4.23 -6.49
N GLN A 27 -0.91 4.52 -5.20
CA GLN A 27 -1.17 5.81 -4.60
C GLN A 27 -0.07 6.13 -3.58
N SER A 28 0.30 7.41 -3.48
CA SER A 28 1.26 7.90 -2.51
C SER A 28 0.60 8.97 -1.66
N VAL A 29 0.98 9.03 -0.38
CA VAL A 29 0.48 10.02 0.57
C VAL A 29 1.62 10.52 1.45
N VAL A 30 1.51 11.74 1.94
CA VAL A 30 2.42 12.31 2.95
C VAL A 30 1.72 12.34 4.30
N ALA A 31 2.47 12.24 5.39
CA ALA A 31 1.89 12.40 6.72
C ALA A 31 1.43 13.85 6.93
N GLU A 32 0.33 14.04 7.65
CA GLU A 32 -0.21 15.38 7.94
C GLU A 32 0.71 16.19 8.85
N ASP A 33 1.38 15.53 9.78
CA ASP A 33 2.29 16.10 10.78
C ASP A 33 3.75 16.19 10.32
N ARG A 34 4.10 15.47 9.24
CA ARG A 34 5.45 15.42 8.67
C ARG A 34 5.42 15.44 7.15
N SER A 35 5.49 16.65 6.57
CA SER A 35 5.46 16.87 5.12
C SER A 35 6.63 16.24 4.34
N ASN A 36 7.70 15.81 5.01
CA ASN A 36 8.85 15.13 4.41
C ASN A 36 8.77 13.60 4.47
N ALA A 37 7.78 13.03 5.17
CA ALA A 37 7.57 11.60 5.25
C ALA A 37 6.46 11.19 4.29
N GLY A 38 6.81 10.40 3.26
CA GLY A 38 5.87 9.86 2.29
C GLY A 38 5.73 8.35 2.41
N LEU A 39 4.52 7.84 2.21
CA LEU A 39 4.20 6.42 2.14
C LEU A 39 3.58 6.12 0.77
N THR A 40 4.00 5.02 0.16
CA THR A 40 3.46 4.58 -1.14
C THR A 40 2.83 3.21 -1.01
N VAL A 41 1.59 3.08 -1.47
CA VAL A 41 0.85 1.82 -1.53
C VAL A 41 0.78 1.36 -2.98
N ILE A 42 1.08 0.08 -3.18
CA ILE A 42 1.20 -0.57 -4.48
C ILE A 42 0.37 -1.86 -4.41
N VAL A 43 -0.64 -1.96 -5.25
CA VAL A 43 -1.50 -3.14 -5.37
C VAL A 43 -1.19 -3.88 -6.66
N LEU A 44 -0.93 -5.17 -6.54
CA LEU A 44 -0.45 -6.06 -7.61
C LEU A 44 -1.31 -7.33 -7.66
N LYS A 45 -1.49 -7.87 -8.86
CA LYS A 45 -1.85 -9.28 -9.08
C LYS A 45 -0.57 -10.01 -9.47
N THR A 46 -0.32 -11.19 -8.90
CA THR A 46 0.84 -11.99 -9.30
C THR A 46 0.70 -12.45 -10.75
N ALA A 47 1.82 -12.72 -11.42
CA ALA A 47 1.82 -13.11 -12.84
C ALA A 47 1.02 -14.41 -13.11
N ASP A 48 0.92 -15.29 -12.12
CA ASP A 48 0.10 -16.51 -12.17
C ASP A 48 -1.39 -16.26 -11.82
N GLN A 49 -1.76 -15.01 -11.51
CA GLN A 49 -3.06 -14.55 -11.02
C GLN A 49 -3.58 -15.25 -9.77
N LYS A 50 -2.74 -15.99 -9.04
CA LYS A 50 -3.19 -16.74 -7.85
C LYS A 50 -3.21 -15.90 -6.59
N SER A 51 -2.43 -14.82 -6.55
CA SER A 51 -2.27 -13.98 -5.36
C SER A 51 -2.46 -12.51 -5.69
N ARG A 52 -3.04 -11.82 -4.72
CA ARG A 52 -3.29 -10.37 -4.74
C ARG A 52 -2.46 -9.79 -3.63
N LEU A 53 -1.54 -8.89 -3.95
CA LEU A 53 -0.58 -8.37 -3.00
C LEU A 53 -0.78 -6.87 -2.83
N MET A 54 -0.84 -6.42 -1.58
CA MET A 54 -0.63 -5.03 -1.21
C MET A 54 0.80 -4.90 -0.68
N ARG A 55 1.59 -4.07 -1.36
CA ARG A 55 2.92 -3.69 -0.94
C ARG A 55 2.88 -2.24 -0.49
N VAL A 56 3.43 -1.99 0.69
CA VAL A 56 3.54 -0.64 1.25
C VAL A 56 5.01 -0.31 1.43
N VAL A 57 5.44 0.82 0.89
CA VAL A 57 6.78 1.38 1.06
C VAL A 57 6.67 2.55 2.03
N ALA A 58 7.14 2.33 3.25
CA ALA A 58 7.24 3.31 4.30
C ALA A 58 8.63 4.00 4.25
N PRO A 59 8.78 5.20 4.83
CA PRO A 59 10.08 5.86 4.93
C PRO A 59 11.06 5.05 5.79
N LEU A 60 12.35 5.43 5.72
CA LEU A 60 13.38 4.90 6.63
C LEU A 60 13.18 5.47 8.05
N GLY A 61 13.76 4.79 9.05
CA GLY A 61 13.65 5.19 10.45
C GLY A 61 12.48 4.54 11.21
N VAL A 62 11.76 3.61 10.59
CA VAL A 62 10.66 2.88 11.24
C VAL A 62 11.15 1.86 12.27
N LEU A 63 10.38 1.72 13.34
CA LEU A 63 10.54 0.73 14.40
C LEU A 63 10.03 -0.62 13.92
N LEU A 64 10.97 -1.48 13.48
CA LEU A 64 10.67 -2.78 12.90
C LEU A 64 9.80 -3.70 13.78
N PRO A 65 10.02 -3.81 15.12
CA PRO A 65 9.20 -4.68 15.97
C PRO A 65 7.71 -4.31 15.98
N SER A 66 7.39 -3.02 15.81
CA SER A 66 6.02 -2.52 15.78
C SER A 66 5.33 -2.79 14.44
N GLY A 67 6.09 -2.95 13.35
CA GLY A 67 5.54 -3.14 12.01
C GLY A 67 4.67 -1.98 11.52
N LEU A 68 3.95 -2.23 10.43
CA LEU A 68 3.02 -1.31 9.79
C LEU A 68 1.58 -1.61 10.24
N GLY A 69 0.94 -0.69 10.93
CA GLY A 69 -0.49 -0.79 11.26
C GLY A 69 -1.38 -0.34 10.11
N LEU A 70 -2.60 -0.88 10.06
CA LEU A 70 -3.65 -0.49 9.12
C LEU A 70 -4.98 -0.31 9.85
N LYS A 71 -5.61 0.85 9.66
CA LYS A 71 -7.01 1.10 9.98
C LYS A 71 -7.80 1.41 8.72
N LEU A 72 -9.05 0.96 8.66
CA LEU A 72 -9.99 1.33 7.61
C LEU A 72 -11.14 2.14 8.23
N ASP A 73 -11.26 3.40 7.79
CA ASP A 73 -12.10 4.47 8.34
C ASP A 73 -11.85 4.77 9.83
N ASN A 74 -12.09 3.81 10.73
CA ASN A 74 -11.74 3.83 12.15
C ASN A 74 -11.60 2.42 12.76
N GLN A 75 -11.75 1.36 11.96
CA GLN A 75 -11.64 -0.02 12.40
C GLN A 75 -10.20 -0.49 12.27
N ASP A 76 -9.64 -1.02 13.37
CA ASP A 76 -8.33 -1.67 13.33
C ASP A 76 -8.41 -2.99 12.56
N VAL A 77 -7.59 -3.10 11.51
CA VAL A 77 -7.47 -4.31 10.68
C VAL A 77 -6.33 -5.19 11.16
N GLY A 78 -5.29 -4.59 11.75
CA GLY A 78 -4.11 -5.29 12.23
C GLY A 78 -2.80 -4.67 11.73
N ARG A 79 -1.75 -5.49 11.78
CA ARG A 79 -0.37 -5.06 11.54
C ARG A 79 0.35 -6.02 10.61
N ALA A 80 1.23 -5.49 9.77
CA ALA A 80 2.10 -6.25 8.89
C ALA A 80 3.56 -6.01 9.25
N GLY A 81 4.36 -7.07 9.25
CA GLY A 81 5.81 -6.95 9.44
C GLY A 81 6.49 -6.33 8.22
N PHE A 82 7.56 -5.56 8.46
CA PHE A 82 8.46 -5.15 7.37
C PHE A 82 9.32 -6.36 6.97
N VAL A 83 9.31 -6.69 5.68
CA VAL A 83 10.03 -7.85 5.15
C VAL A 83 11.45 -7.50 4.67
N ARG A 84 11.68 -6.23 4.29
CA ARG A 84 12.99 -5.71 3.90
C ARG A 84 13.02 -4.19 3.97
N CYS A 85 14.20 -3.61 4.20
CA CYS A 85 14.43 -2.18 4.00
C CYS A 85 15.48 -1.98 2.90
N LEU A 86 15.20 -1.03 2.02
CA LEU A 86 16.01 -0.65 0.87
C LEU A 86 16.33 0.85 0.98
N PRO A 87 17.29 1.38 0.21
CA PRO A 87 17.62 2.81 0.25
C PRO A 87 16.42 3.74 0.00
N ASN A 88 15.38 3.25 -0.68
CA ASN A 88 14.15 3.98 -0.97
C ASN A 88 13.00 3.75 0.04
N GLY A 89 13.21 2.96 1.10
CA GLY A 89 12.22 2.74 2.15
C GLY A 89 12.12 1.31 2.67
N CYS A 90 11.32 1.14 3.72
CA CYS A 90 11.00 -0.16 4.31
C CYS A 90 9.70 -0.71 3.72
N VAL A 91 9.73 -2.00 3.35
CA VAL A 91 8.66 -2.66 2.61
C VAL A 91 7.90 -3.60 3.52
N ALA A 92 6.59 -3.42 3.60
CA ALA A 92 5.64 -4.40 4.13
C ALA A 92 4.83 -5.00 2.98
N GLU A 93 4.53 -6.29 3.05
CA GLU A 93 3.76 -7.00 2.03
C GLU A 93 2.64 -7.80 2.69
N VAL A 94 1.43 -7.65 2.17
CA VAL A 94 0.23 -8.31 2.68
C VAL A 94 -0.49 -8.99 1.52
N VAL A 95 -0.87 -10.25 1.73
CA VAL A 95 -1.78 -10.94 0.82
C VAL A 95 -3.19 -10.41 1.07
N MET A 96 -3.82 -9.88 0.02
CA MET A 96 -5.21 -9.46 0.07
C MET A 96 -6.11 -10.65 -0.23
N ASP A 97 -6.69 -11.21 0.82
CA ASP A 97 -7.80 -12.14 0.69
C ASP A 97 -9.09 -11.40 0.27
N ASP A 98 -10.16 -12.15 -0.02
CA ASP A 98 -11.44 -11.57 -0.44
C ASP A 98 -12.05 -10.67 0.63
N LYS A 99 -11.80 -10.97 1.91
CA LYS A 99 -12.30 -10.19 3.03
C LYS A 99 -11.65 -8.81 3.06
N LEU A 100 -10.32 -8.76 3.04
CA LEU A 100 -9.58 -7.50 3.05
C LEU A 100 -9.88 -6.67 1.80
N LEU A 101 -9.95 -7.30 0.63
CA LEU A 101 -10.33 -6.61 -0.61
C LEU A 101 -11.76 -6.03 -0.52
N GLY A 102 -12.72 -6.78 0.05
CA GLY A 102 -14.07 -6.29 0.29
C GLY A 102 -14.11 -5.10 1.25
N GLN A 103 -13.33 -5.14 2.34
CA GLN A 103 -13.21 -4.02 3.28
C GLN A 103 -12.60 -2.78 2.60
N LEU A 104 -11.51 -2.95 1.84
CA LEU A 104 -10.84 -1.86 1.12
C LEU A 104 -11.75 -1.20 0.07
N ARG A 105 -12.63 -1.96 -0.57
CA ARG A 105 -13.60 -1.42 -1.54
C ARG A 105 -14.72 -0.63 -0.88
N SER A 106 -15.04 -0.94 0.38
CA SER A 106 -16.18 -0.36 1.09
C SER A 106 -15.78 0.85 1.93
N ALA A 107 -14.55 0.85 2.44
CA ALA A 107 -14.00 1.94 3.24
C ALA A 107 -13.68 3.18 2.38
N LYS A 108 -13.65 4.34 3.02
CA LYS A 108 -13.31 5.61 2.38
C LYS A 108 -11.84 5.96 2.55
N THR A 109 -11.27 5.61 3.70
CA THR A 109 -9.89 5.96 4.06
C THR A 109 -9.17 4.75 4.66
N ALA A 110 -7.94 4.52 4.20
CA ALA A 110 -7.00 3.61 4.85
C ALA A 110 -5.94 4.42 5.58
N THR A 111 -5.90 4.34 6.90
CA THR A 111 -4.85 4.98 7.70
C THR A 111 -3.76 3.97 7.96
N PHE A 112 -2.62 4.15 7.30
CA PHE A 112 -1.40 3.41 7.61
C PHE A 112 -0.69 4.06 8.79
N ILE A 113 -0.16 3.25 9.69
CA ILE A 113 0.47 3.74 10.92
C ILE A 113 1.86 3.13 11.03
N ILE A 114 2.88 3.97 11.07
CA ILE A 114 4.26 3.56 11.39
C ILE A 114 4.61 4.09 12.77
N PHE A 115 5.69 3.55 13.33
CA PHE A 115 6.25 4.00 14.59
C PHE A 115 7.73 4.31 14.37
N GLU A 116 8.24 5.41 14.91
CA GLU A 116 9.68 5.69 14.95
C GLU A 116 10.27 5.26 16.29
N THR A 117 9.48 5.45 17.36
CA THR A 117 9.74 4.96 18.71
C THR A 117 8.47 4.28 19.25
N PRO A 118 8.53 3.53 20.35
CA PRO A 118 7.34 2.89 20.93
C PRO A 118 6.21 3.87 21.29
N GLU A 119 6.56 5.14 21.54
CA GLU A 119 5.65 6.19 22.00
C GLU A 119 5.16 7.09 20.85
N GLU A 120 5.85 7.07 19.71
CA GLU A 120 5.62 7.97 18.60
C GLU A 120 5.11 7.22 17.36
N GLY A 121 3.79 7.27 17.15
CA GLY A 121 3.12 6.74 15.97
C GLY A 121 2.73 7.84 14.99
N ILE A 122 2.99 7.62 13.70
CA ILE A 122 2.69 8.56 12.62
C ILE A 122 1.64 7.95 11.69
N GLY A 123 0.57 8.68 11.45
CA GLY A 123 -0.56 8.27 10.61
C GLY A 123 -0.48 8.82 9.18
N PHE A 124 -0.79 7.97 8.22
CA PHE A 124 -0.81 8.29 6.78
C PHE A 124 -2.22 8.00 6.25
N PRO A 125 -3.12 9.00 6.23
CA PRO A 125 -4.49 8.81 5.77
C PRO A 125 -4.53 8.76 4.23
N LEU A 126 -4.78 7.58 3.69
CA LEU A 126 -4.81 7.33 2.25
C LEU A 126 -6.25 7.19 1.75
N SER A 127 -6.60 7.91 0.68
CA SER A 127 -7.94 7.83 0.09
C SER A 127 -8.17 6.51 -0.63
N LEU A 128 -9.31 5.86 -0.41
CA LEU A 128 -9.70 4.64 -1.12
C LEU A 128 -10.59 4.93 -2.34
N ASN A 129 -10.85 6.21 -2.63
CA ASN A 129 -11.65 6.61 -3.79
C ASN A 129 -10.99 6.17 -5.10
N GLY A 130 -11.66 5.28 -5.83
CA GLY A 130 -11.17 4.69 -7.08
C GLY A 130 -10.30 3.43 -6.93
N LEU A 131 -10.07 2.93 -5.70
CA LEU A 131 -9.31 1.69 -5.47
C LEU A 131 -9.97 0.51 -6.16
N GLY A 132 -11.28 0.32 -5.96
CA GLY A 132 -12.03 -0.81 -6.50
C GLY A 132 -12.02 -0.81 -8.03
N GLU A 133 -12.37 0.32 -8.64
CA GLU A 133 -12.39 0.49 -10.09
C GLU A 133 -11.00 0.27 -10.71
N GLY A 134 -9.96 0.87 -10.11
CA GLY A 134 -8.59 0.69 -10.56
C GLY A 134 -8.11 -0.75 -10.42
N TYR A 135 -8.48 -1.43 -9.34
CA TYR A 135 -8.16 -2.84 -9.13
C TYR A 135 -8.78 -3.73 -10.21
N ASP A 136 -10.04 -3.47 -10.58
CA ASP A 136 -10.75 -4.24 -11.61
C ASP A 136 -10.15 -4.05 -13.01
N LYS A 137 -9.40 -2.98 -13.23
CA LYS A 137 -8.67 -2.71 -14.47
C LYS A 137 -7.24 -3.26 -14.49
N LEU A 138 -6.75 -3.84 -13.40
CA LEU A 138 -5.46 -4.56 -13.41
C LEU A 138 -5.58 -5.85 -14.24
N PRO A 139 -4.60 -6.14 -15.12
CA PRO A 139 -4.58 -7.33 -15.97
C PRO A 139 -4.45 -8.63 -15.16
#